data_AF-A0A8T7J857-F1
#
_entry.id   AF-A0A8T7J857-F1
#
_cell.length_a   1.000
_cell.length_b   1.000
_cell.length_c   1.000
_cell.angle_alpha   90.00
_cell.angle_beta   90.00
_cell.angle_gamma   90.00
#
_symmetry.space_group_name_H-M   'P 1'
#
loop_
_entity.id
_entity.type
_entity.pdbx_description
1 polymer ?
#
loop_
_entity_poly.entity_id
_entity_poly.type
_entity_poly.pdbx_seq_one_letter_code
_entity_poly.pdbx_strand_id
1 'polypeptide(L)'
;EEVAYVAKEEFMAIDGFDEEIVDELRARARDALLASAITGESLGGSPSADLLAVEGVDPTIAGQLAAKGVCTADDLAELAVDELQGMIDMPEQTAASLIMNARQRWFEESE
;
A
#
# COMPACT_ATOMS: atom_id res chain seq x y z
N GLU A 1 19.19 -8.32 1.31
CA GLU A 1 19.31 -6.85 1.28
C GLU A 1 20.75 -6.34 1.06
N GLU A 2 21.70 -7.14 0.54
CA GLU A 2 23.12 -6.72 0.44
C GLU A 2 23.82 -7.09 -0.90
N VAL A 3 23.08 -7.47 -1.94
CA VAL A 3 23.68 -7.94 -3.22
C VAL A 3 24.11 -6.76 -4.12
N ALA A 4 23.55 -5.56 -3.91
CA ALA A 4 23.75 -4.41 -4.79
C ALA A 4 25.10 -3.69 -4.61
N TYR A 5 25.80 -3.94 -3.49
CA TYR A 5 27.02 -3.23 -3.09
C TYR A 5 28.27 -4.11 -3.12
N VAL A 6 28.15 -5.36 -3.57
CA VAL A 6 29.27 -6.29 -3.75
C VAL A 6 30.01 -5.92 -5.04
N ALA A 7 31.34 -5.79 -4.95
CA ALA A 7 32.20 -5.40 -6.06
C ALA A 7 32.16 -6.48 -7.17
N LYS A 8 32.24 -6.08 -8.46
CA LYS A 8 32.16 -7.02 -9.60
C LYS A 8 33.20 -8.14 -9.48
N GLU A 9 34.34 -7.83 -8.86
CA GLU A 9 35.46 -8.74 -8.63
C GLU A 9 35.12 -9.92 -7.69
N GLU A 10 34.16 -9.77 -6.77
CA GLU A 10 33.75 -10.86 -5.86
C GLU A 10 32.77 -11.85 -6.52
N PHE A 11 31.98 -11.40 -7.50
CA PHE A 11 31.11 -12.29 -8.27
C PHE A 11 31.88 -13.15 -9.28
N MET A 12 32.95 -12.60 -9.87
CA MET A 12 33.82 -13.33 -10.81
C MET A 12 34.72 -14.38 -10.12
N ALA A 13 34.77 -14.39 -8.78
CA ALA A 13 35.50 -15.39 -8.00
C ALA A 13 34.70 -16.69 -7.79
N ILE A 14 33.42 -16.72 -8.16
CA ILE A 14 32.53 -17.88 -8.05
C ILE A 14 32.55 -18.64 -9.38
N ASP A 15 32.96 -19.91 -9.34
CA ASP A 15 33.06 -20.78 -10.51
C ASP A 15 31.67 -20.97 -11.14
N GLY A 16 31.46 -20.46 -12.35
CA GLY A 16 30.20 -20.52 -13.09
C GLY A 16 29.40 -19.21 -13.22
N PHE A 17 29.90 -18.07 -12.71
CA PHE A 17 29.33 -16.73 -12.99
C PHE A 17 30.20 -16.00 -14.01
N ASP A 18 29.69 -15.83 -15.23
CA ASP A 18 30.31 -14.99 -16.26
C ASP A 18 29.78 -13.54 -16.19
N GLU A 19 30.48 -12.62 -16.85
CA GLU A 19 30.14 -11.19 -16.83
C GLU A 19 28.71 -10.92 -17.34
N GLU A 20 28.23 -11.75 -18.26
CA GLU A 20 26.88 -11.70 -18.83
C GLU A 20 25.81 -12.07 -17.79
N ILE A 21 26.00 -13.17 -17.04
CA ILE A 21 25.09 -13.58 -15.96
C ILE A 21 25.07 -12.56 -14.82
N VAL A 22 26.21 -11.97 -14.47
CA VAL A 22 26.29 -10.95 -13.41
C VAL A 22 25.56 -9.67 -13.83
N ASP A 23 25.72 -9.22 -15.08
CA ASP A 23 25.03 -8.03 -15.57
C ASP A 23 23.51 -8.27 -15.72
N GLU A 24 23.08 -9.47 -16.14
CA GLU A 24 21.67 -9.91 -16.16
C GLU A 24 21.07 -9.94 -14.74
N LEU A 25 21.79 -10.52 -13.76
CA LEU A 25 21.34 -10.58 -12.37
C LEU A 25 21.21 -9.18 -11.76
N ARG A 26 22.15 -8.27 -12.07
CA ARG A 26 22.12 -6.88 -11.63
C ARG A 26 21.03 -6.07 -12.33
N ALA A 27 20.76 -6.35 -13.60
CA ALA A 27 19.62 -5.75 -14.32
C ALA A 27 18.31 -6.18 -13.66
N ARG A 28 18.11 -7.48 -13.45
CA ARG A 28 16.92 -8.02 -12.79
C ARG A 28 16.74 -7.54 -11.35
N ALA A 29 17.84 -7.41 -10.59
CA ALA A 29 17.80 -6.85 -9.24
C ALA A 29 17.45 -5.36 -9.24
N ARG A 30 17.94 -4.57 -10.21
CA ARG A 30 17.53 -3.17 -10.39
C ARG A 30 16.08 -3.05 -10.84
N ASP A 31 15.62 -3.93 -11.73
CA ASP A 31 14.22 -3.94 -12.17
C ASP A 31 13.28 -4.32 -11.03
N ALA A 32 13.69 -5.26 -10.15
CA ALA A 32 12.95 -5.58 -8.94
C ALA A 32 12.94 -4.41 -7.93
N LEU A 33 14.04 -3.67 -7.80
CA LEU A 33 14.10 -2.47 -6.96
C LEU A 33 13.26 -1.32 -7.54
N LEU A 34 13.28 -1.11 -8.85
CA LEU A 34 12.42 -0.15 -9.55
C LEU A 34 10.94 -0.55 -9.42
N ALA A 35 10.61 -1.82 -9.60
CA ALA A 35 9.27 -2.33 -9.36
C ALA A 35 8.85 -2.14 -7.89
N SER A 36 9.77 -2.31 -6.93
CA SER A 36 9.49 -2.03 -5.52
C SER A 36 9.32 -0.54 -5.21
N ALA A 37 10.04 0.34 -5.92
CA ALA A 37 9.87 1.80 -5.82
C ALA A 37 8.55 2.26 -6.45
N ILE A 38 8.15 1.67 -7.58
CA ILE A 38 6.85 1.90 -8.23
C ILE A 38 5.70 1.33 -7.37
N THR A 39 5.93 0.24 -6.64
CA THR A 39 4.96 -0.29 -5.66
C THR A 39 4.95 0.54 -4.36
N GLY A 40 6.07 1.21 -4.04
CA GLY A 40 6.18 2.20 -2.96
C GLY A 40 5.49 3.53 -3.28
N GLU A 41 5.32 3.87 -4.55
CA GLU A 41 4.28 4.78 -5.05
C GLU A 41 2.92 4.08 -5.08
N SER A 42 2.53 3.50 -3.95
CA SER A 42 1.12 3.27 -3.66
C SER A 42 0.39 4.59 -3.88
N LEU A 43 -0.61 4.60 -4.76
CA LEU A 43 -1.33 5.79 -5.19
C LEU A 43 -1.96 6.60 -4.03
N GLY A 44 -2.09 6.01 -2.83
CA GLY A 44 -2.41 6.77 -1.62
C GLY A 44 -1.30 6.70 -0.58
N GLY A 45 -1.12 7.85 0.06
CA GLY A 45 -0.10 8.09 1.08
C GLY A 45 -0.36 7.35 2.38
N SER A 46 0.12 7.88 3.50
CA SER A 46 -0.19 7.31 4.81
C SER A 46 -1.66 7.57 5.17
N PRO A 47 -2.38 6.60 5.78
CA PRO A 47 -3.70 6.87 6.32
C PRO A 47 -3.62 7.98 7.37
N SER A 48 -4.58 8.88 7.33
CA SER A 48 -4.64 10.02 8.22
C SER A 48 -5.09 9.61 9.63
N ALA A 49 -4.83 10.48 10.60
CA ALA A 49 -5.23 10.24 11.98
C ALA A 49 -6.77 10.18 12.14
N ASP A 50 -7.51 10.91 11.33
CA ASP A 50 -8.98 10.88 11.32
C ASP A 50 -9.52 9.58 10.73
N LEU A 51 -8.91 9.02 9.68
CA LEU A 51 -9.30 7.70 9.18
C LEU A 51 -9.09 6.62 10.24
N LEU A 52 -7.98 6.69 10.98
CA LEU A 52 -7.68 5.80 12.11
C LEU A 52 -8.58 6.03 13.34
N ALA A 53 -9.24 7.19 13.43
CA ALA A 53 -10.17 7.50 14.51
C ALA A 53 -11.60 6.99 14.24
N VAL A 54 -11.89 6.56 13.01
CA VAL A 54 -13.19 5.97 12.66
C VAL A 54 -13.38 4.65 13.39
N GLU A 55 -14.50 4.52 14.10
CA GLU A 55 -14.82 3.29 14.81
C GLU A 55 -14.94 2.10 13.85
N GLY A 56 -14.16 1.05 14.12
CA GLY A 56 -14.08 -0.15 13.27
C GLY A 56 -12.96 -0.13 12.22
N VAL A 57 -12.27 1.00 12.01
CA VAL A 57 -11.10 1.05 11.14
C VAL A 57 -9.85 0.63 11.91
N ASP A 58 -9.37 -0.58 11.61
CA ASP A 58 -8.07 -1.05 12.11
C ASP A 58 -6.91 -0.50 11.26
N PRO A 59 -5.66 -0.44 11.81
CA PRO A 59 -4.48 -0.01 11.06
C PRO A 59 -4.24 -0.81 9.77
N THR A 60 -4.69 -2.07 9.74
CA THR A 60 -4.61 -2.92 8.54
C THR A 60 -5.61 -2.47 7.47
N ILE A 61 -6.86 -2.17 7.85
CA ILE A 61 -7.90 -1.68 6.93
C ILE A 61 -7.51 -0.29 6.43
N ALA A 62 -7.04 0.59 7.32
CA ALA A 62 -6.56 1.92 6.96
C ALA A 62 -5.40 1.86 5.95
N GLY A 63 -4.46 0.93 6.12
CA GLY A 63 -3.37 0.72 5.15
C GLY A 63 -3.87 0.20 3.79
N GLN A 64 -4.88 -0.68 3.77
CA GLN A 64 -5.48 -1.16 2.53
C GLN A 64 -6.27 -0.07 1.80
N LEU A 65 -7.02 0.75 2.54
CA LEU A 65 -7.74 1.91 2.02
C LEU A 65 -6.76 2.95 1.45
N ALA A 66 -5.71 3.26 2.20
CA ALA A 66 -4.67 4.17 1.77
C ALA A 66 -3.96 3.63 0.51
N ALA A 67 -3.73 2.32 0.41
CA ALA A 67 -3.19 1.72 -0.80
C ALA A 67 -4.06 1.90 -2.06
N LYS A 68 -5.35 2.20 -1.87
CA LYS A 68 -6.33 2.46 -2.94
C LYS A 68 -6.63 3.95 -3.13
N GLY A 69 -5.93 4.84 -2.43
CA GLY A 69 -6.12 6.29 -2.51
C GLY A 69 -7.05 6.89 -1.46
N VAL A 70 -7.64 6.06 -0.58
CA VAL A 70 -8.56 6.49 0.49
C VAL A 70 -7.74 6.75 1.75
N CYS A 71 -7.34 8.00 1.96
CA CYS A 71 -6.40 8.34 3.03
C CYS A 71 -7.08 8.99 4.23
N THR A 72 -8.25 9.60 4.05
CA THR A 72 -8.97 10.37 5.08
C THR A 72 -10.33 9.78 5.44
N ALA A 73 -10.90 10.20 6.58
CA ALA A 73 -12.24 9.80 6.96
C ALA A 73 -13.29 10.30 5.96
N ASP A 74 -13.07 11.47 5.36
CA ASP A 74 -13.94 12.03 4.32
C ASP A 74 -13.91 11.19 3.04
N ASP A 75 -12.72 10.75 2.60
CA ASP A 75 -12.59 9.84 1.46
C ASP A 75 -13.38 8.55 1.67
N LEU A 76 -13.35 7.99 2.89
CA LEU A 76 -14.13 6.81 3.26
C LEU A 76 -15.64 7.10 3.31
N ALA A 77 -16.04 8.28 3.79
CA ALA A 77 -17.43 8.71 3.89
C ALA A 77 -18.09 8.89 2.52
N GLU A 78 -17.31 9.29 1.50
CA GLU A 78 -17.77 9.46 0.12
C GLU A 78 -18.04 8.14 -0.62
N LEU A 79 -17.45 7.03 -0.16
CA LEU A 79 -17.61 5.71 -0.80
C LEU A 79 -19.02 5.13 -0.63
N ALA A 80 -19.44 4.33 -1.62
CA ALA A 80 -20.53 3.39 -1.49
C ALA A 80 -20.06 2.03 -0.92
N VAL A 81 -21.01 1.27 -0.36
CA VAL A 81 -20.74 -0.07 0.20
C VAL A 81 -20.17 -1.01 -0.87
N ASP A 82 -20.77 -1.04 -2.07
CA ASP A 82 -20.30 -1.84 -3.20
C ASP A 82 -18.88 -1.46 -3.64
N GLU A 83 -18.53 -0.17 -3.58
CA GLU A 83 -17.19 0.32 -3.93
C GLU A 83 -16.16 -0.14 -2.90
N LEU A 84 -16.47 0.00 -1.61
CA LEU A 84 -15.60 -0.45 -0.52
C LEU A 84 -15.38 -1.96 -0.57
N GLN A 85 -16.43 -2.75 -0.83
CA GLN A 85 -16.32 -4.20 -1.02
C GLN A 85 -15.52 -4.58 -2.28
N GLY A 86 -15.56 -3.75 -3.32
CA GLY A 86 -14.70 -3.91 -4.50
C GLY A 86 -13.22 -3.65 -4.22
N MET A 87 -12.92 -2.84 -3.18
CA MET A 87 -11.55 -2.53 -2.77
C MET A 87 -10.98 -3.53 -1.76
N ILE A 88 -11.79 -3.92 -0.77
CA ILE A 88 -11.42 -4.80 0.33
C ILE A 88 -12.51 -5.86 0.48
N ASP A 89 -12.11 -7.12 0.46
CA ASP A 89 -13.03 -8.24 0.68
C ASP A 89 -13.51 -8.24 2.14
N MET A 90 -14.73 -7.75 2.37
CA MET A 90 -15.35 -7.67 3.68
C MET A 90 -16.89 -7.80 3.59
N PRO A 91 -17.55 -8.16 4.70
CA PRO A 91 -19.01 -8.25 4.72
C PRO A 91 -19.67 -6.90 4.45
N GLU A 92 -20.80 -6.91 3.75
CA GLU A 92 -21.59 -5.70 3.43
C GLU A 92 -21.93 -4.90 4.68
N GLN A 93 -22.31 -5.60 5.75
CA GLN A 93 -22.63 -4.99 7.06
C GLN A 93 -21.43 -4.24 7.65
N THR A 94 -20.23 -4.82 7.55
CA THR A 94 -19.00 -4.19 8.03
C THR A 94 -18.67 -2.96 7.19
N ALA A 95 -18.71 -3.09 5.87
CA ALA A 95 -18.48 -1.99 4.95
C ALA A 95 -19.46 -0.82 5.19
N ALA A 96 -20.75 -1.13 5.34
CA ALA A 96 -21.79 -0.15 5.65
C ALA A 96 -21.56 0.55 6.99
N SER A 97 -21.18 -0.19 8.03
CA SER A 97 -20.86 0.39 9.34
C SER A 97 -19.65 1.33 9.27
N LEU A 98 -18.58 0.96 8.57
CA LEU A 98 -17.39 1.81 8.43
C LEU A 98 -17.71 3.14 7.73
N ILE A 99 -18.47 3.08 6.64
CA ILE A 99 -18.89 4.27 5.89
C ILE A 99 -19.83 5.16 6.73
N MET A 100 -20.78 4.56 7.47
CA MET A 100 -21.64 5.34 8.37
C MET A 100 -20.87 6.01 9.49
N ASN A 101 -19.92 5.30 10.11
CA ASN A 101 -19.07 5.84 11.18
C ASN A 101 -18.19 6.97 10.65
N ALA A 102 -17.65 6.84 9.43
CA ALA A 102 -16.92 7.91 8.78
C ALA A 102 -17.82 9.15 8.54
N ARG A 103 -19.08 8.94 8.13
CA ARG A 103 -20.07 10.03 7.93
C ARG A 103 -20.55 10.68 9.22
N GLN A 104 -20.43 10.03 10.38
CA GLN A 104 -20.86 10.64 11.65
C GLN A 104 -20.16 11.97 11.92
N ARG A 105 -18.91 12.13 11.47
CA ARG A 105 -18.17 13.40 11.54
C ARG A 105 -18.92 14.56 10.88
N TRP A 106 -19.60 14.33 9.77
CA TRP A 106 -20.38 15.36 9.07
C TRP A 106 -21.65 15.75 9.83
N PHE A 107 -22.20 14.80 10.62
CA PHE A 107 -23.33 15.05 11.50
C PHE A 107 -22.91 15.80 12.77
N GLU A 108 -21.72 15.54 13.30
CA GLU A 108 -21.17 16.25 14.48
C GLU A 108 -20.79 17.71 14.18
N GLU A 109 -20.37 18.03 12.95
CA GLU A 109 -20.07 19.41 12.54
C GLU A 109 -21.31 20.28 12.30
N SER A 110 -22.50 19.68 12.24
CA SER A 110 -23.77 20.35 11.90
C SER A 110 -24.61 20.79 13.11
N GLU A 111 -24.10 20.64 14.34
CA GLU A 111 -24.82 20.98 15.59
C GLU A 111 -24.22 22.19 16.34
#